data_AF-A0A355BD02-F1
#
_entry.id   AF-A0A355BD02-F1
#
_cell.length_a   1.000
_cell.length_b   1.000
_cell.length_c   1.000
_cell.angle_alpha   90.00
_cell.angle_beta   90.00
_cell.angle_gamma   90.00
#
_symmetry.space_group_name_H-M   'P 1'
#
loop_
_entity.id
_entity.type
_entity.pdbx_description
1 polymer ?
#
loop_
_entity_poly.entity_id
_entity_poly.type
_entity_poly.pdbx_seq_one_letter_code
_entity_poly.pdbx_strand_id
1 'polypeptide(L)' 'MASNKVVIKIKIVEQFTDIHTNKILTYSKLSKYKLELLLNFYVTTLKNGI' A
#
# COMPACT_ATOMS: atom_id res chain seq x y z
N MET A 1 21.71 9.09 9.50
CA MET A 1 21.50 8.30 8.27
C MET A 1 20.00 8.22 8.03
N ALA A 2 19.49 8.86 6.98
CA ALA A 2 18.06 8.80 6.66
C ALA A 2 17.75 7.40 6.09
N SER A 3 17.12 6.55 6.90
CA SER A 3 16.61 5.28 6.42
C SER A 3 15.38 5.54 5.55
N ASN A 4 15.57 5.62 4.23
CA ASN A 4 14.51 5.70 3.21
C ASN A 4 13.74 4.38 3.16
N LYS A 5 13.04 4.04 4.24
CA LYS A 5 12.22 2.85 4.35
C LYS A 5 10.79 3.19 3.98
N VAL A 6 10.29 2.51 2.96
CA VAL A 6 8.88 2.53 2.55
C VAL A 6 8.21 1.24 3.00
N VAL A 7 6.99 1.37 3.52
CA VAL A 7 6.13 0.23 3.78
C VAL A 7 5.29 -0.01 2.53
N ILE A 8 5.38 -1.21 1.95
CA ILE A 8 4.58 -1.60 0.78
C ILE A 8 3.45 -2.50 1.26
N LYS A 9 2.21 -2.12 0.94
CA LYS A 9 1.02 -2.96 1.12
C LYS A 9 0.46 -3.36 -0.23
N ILE A 10 0.33 -4.67 -0.39
CA ILE A 10 -0.18 -5.30 -1.60
C ILE A 10 -1.65 -5.67 -1.41
N LYS A 11 -2.45 -5.44 -2.46
CA LYS A 11 -3.83 -5.91 -2.57
C LYS A 11 -4.07 -6.54 -3.95
N ILE A 12 -5.01 -7.47 -3.97
CA ILE A 12 -5.52 -8.13 -5.16
C ILE A 12 -7.03 -7.96 -5.09
N VAL A 13 -7.51 -6.81 -5.55
CA VAL A 13 -8.93 -6.42 -5.57
C VAL A 13 -9.26 -5.82 -6.92
N GLU A 14 -10.52 -5.86 -7.34
CA GLU A 14 -10.94 -5.27 -8.61
C GLU A 14 -10.65 -3.77 -8.68
N GLN A 15 -10.97 -3.05 -7.61
CA GLN A 15 -10.71 -1.63 -7.49
C GLN A 15 -10.48 -1.23 -6.04
N PHE A 16 -9.82 -0.08 -5.84
CA PHE A 16 -9.76 0.50 -4.52
C PHE A 16 -11.12 1.10 -4.10
N THR A 17 -11.36 1.11 -2.80
CA THR A 17 -12.53 1.69 -2.15
C THR A 17 -12.06 2.52 -0.96
N ASP A 18 -12.90 3.42 -0.47
CA ASP A 18 -12.56 4.32 0.66
C ASP A 18 -12.10 3.57 1.91
N ILE A 19 -12.62 2.35 2.11
CA ILE A 19 -12.24 1.48 3.22
C ILE A 19 -10.74 1.13 3.16
N HIS A 20 -10.19 0.92 1.97
CA HIS A 20 -8.77 0.59 1.81
C HIS A 20 -7.89 1.79 2.17
N THR A 21 -8.26 2.99 1.73
CA THR A 21 -7.56 4.23 2.08
C THR A 21 -7.65 4.54 3.57
N ASN A 22 -8.84 4.46 4.17
CA ASN A 22 -9.06 4.69 5.60
C ASN A 22 -8.25 3.72 6.47
N LYS A 23 -8.15 2.45 6.04
CA LYS A 23 -7.36 1.44 6.75
C LYS A 23 -5.88 1.80 6.75
N ILE A 24 -5.35 2.26 5.62
CA ILE A 24 -3.94 2.66 5.51
C ILE A 24 -3.66 3.91 6.32
N LEU A 25 -4.54 4.92 6.24
CA LEU A 25 -4.40 6.13 7.05
C LEU A 25 -4.39 5.81 8.55
N THR A 26 -5.25 4.90 8.99
CA THR A 26 -5.31 4.46 10.40
C THR A 26 -4.00 3.80 10.83
N TYR A 27 -3.46 2.86 10.05
CA TYR A 27 -2.20 2.21 10.38
C TYR A 27 -0.99 3.15 10.24
N SER A 28 -1.02 4.05 9.26
CA SER A 28 0.04 5.04 9.05
C SER A 28 0.15 6.01 10.24
N LYS A 29 -0.99 6.42 10.83
CA LYS A 29 -1.01 7.21 12.07
C LYS A 29 -0.40 6.51 13.28
N LEU A 30 -0.41 5.18 13.30
CA LEU A 30 0.18 4.35 14.36
C LEU A 30 1.62 3.88 14.03
N SER A 31 2.04 4.10 12.78
CA SER A 31 3.31 3.65 12.22
C SER A 31 4.40 4.69 12.45
N LYS A 32 5.66 4.23 12.61
CA LYS A 32 6.84 5.11 12.62
C LYS A 32 7.32 5.48 11.21
N TYR A 33 6.65 4.98 10.16
CA TYR A 33 7.04 5.20 8.77
C TYR A 33 6.26 6.36 8.16
N LYS A 34 6.97 7.28 7.51
CA LYS A 34 6.41 8.49 6.89
C LYS A 34 5.75 8.24 5.53
N LEU A 35 6.05 7.11 4.89
CA LEU A 35 5.60 6.79 3.53
C LEU A 35 5.14 5.34 3.45
N GLU A 36 3.85 5.16 3.13
CA GLU A 36 3.25 3.86 2.81
C GLU A 36 2.79 3.86 1.35
N LEU A 37 3.11 2.80 0.62
CA LEU A 37 2.69 2.58 -0.77
C LEU A 37 1.61 1.50 -0.81
N LEU A 38 0.44 1.84 -1.34
CA LEU A 38 -0.61 0.87 -1.62
C LEU A 38 -0.56 0.48 -3.09
N LEU A 39 -0.39 -0.81 -3.35
CA LEU A 39 -0.30 -1.34 -4.71
C LEU A 39 -1.37 -2.41 -4.92
N ASN A 40 -2.20 -2.23 -5.94
CA ASN A 40 -3.20 -3.21 -6.35
C ASN A 40 -2.83 -3.78 -7.71
N PHE A 41 -2.65 -5.09 -7.76
CA PHE A 41 -2.50 -5.80 -9.02
C PHE A 41 -3.60 -6.85 -9.10
N TYR A 42 -4.56 -6.61 -9.98
CA TYR A 42 -5.65 -7.53 -10.27
C TYR A 42 -5.22 -8.56 -11.34
N VAL A 43 -3.98 -9.06 -11.21
CA VAL A 43 -3.33 -9.98 -12.15
C VAL A 43 -2.47 -10.99 -11.40
N THR A 44 -2.27 -12.17 -11.97
CA THR A 44 -1.50 -13.27 -11.35
C THR A 44 -0.02 -12.97 -11.17
N THR A 45 0.54 -12.01 -11.92
CA THR A 45 1.96 -11.67 -11.85
C THR A 45 2.13 -10.16 -11.78
N LEU A 46 2.87 -9.70 -10.78
CA LEU A 46 3.14 -8.28 -10.54
C LEU A 46 3.68 -7.56 -11.79
N LYS A 47 4.55 -8.23 -12.55
CA LYS A 47 5.13 -7.72 -13.80
C LYS A 47 4.10 -7.38 -14.88
N ASN A 48 2.90 -7.94 -14.80
CA ASN A 48 1.86 -7.78 -15.81
C ASN A 48 0.86 -6.67 -15.43
N GLY A 49 1.01 -6.07 -14.25
CA GLY A 49 0.08 -5.06 -13.71
C GLY A 49 0.77 -3.76 -13.26
N ILE A 50 2.08 -3.60 -13.53
CA ILE A 50 2.89 -2.41 -13.27
C ILE A 50 3.66 -2.05 -14.53
#